data_AF-A0A5C3KT90-F1
#
_entry.id   AF-A0A5C3KT90-F1
#
_cell.length_a   1.000
_cell.length_b   1.000
_cell.length_c   1.000
_cell.angle_alpha   90.00
_cell.angle_beta   90.00
_cell.angle_gamma   90.00
#
_symmetry.space_group_name_H-M   'P 1'
#
loop_
_entity.id
_entity.type
_entity.pdbx_description
1 polymer ?
#
loop_
_entity_poly.entity_id
_entity_poly.type
_entity_poly.pdbx_seq_one_letter_code
_entity_poly.pdbx_strand_id
1 'polypeptide(L)'
;DINYMLSYVRAHPKVYLDEIQDALSMYRSVNVSLATISRALRRMAFTNKAVSKAALERNEMLRGIWQVEYGHHPADYYVWLDESSVDDFTNARRSG
;
A
#
# COMPACT_ATOMS: atom_id res chain seq x y z
N ASP A 1 -18.59 -10.96 9.57
CA ASP A 1 -17.53 -10.06 9.07
C ASP A 1 -16.19 -10.13 9.77
N ILE A 2 -16.11 -9.94 11.09
CA ILE A 2 -14.82 -9.96 11.82
C ILE A 2 -14.00 -11.23 11.54
N ASN A 3 -14.63 -12.41 11.53
CA ASN A 3 -13.95 -13.67 11.22
C ASN A 3 -13.38 -13.74 9.79
N TYR A 4 -14.08 -13.12 8.82
CA TYR A 4 -13.62 -13.05 7.43
C TYR A 4 -12.40 -12.13 7.33
N MET A 5 -12.49 -10.93 7.90
CA MET A 5 -11.36 -9.99 7.97
C MET A 5 -10.13 -10.63 8.63
N LEU A 6 -10.33 -11.38 9.73
CA LEU A 6 -9.26 -12.10 10.42
C LEU A 6 -8.63 -13.18 9.53
N SER A 7 -9.44 -13.99 8.84
CA SER A 7 -8.95 -15.02 7.91
C SER A 7 -8.20 -14.41 6.73
N TYR A 8 -8.68 -13.26 6.23
CA TYR A 8 -8.07 -12.56 5.09
C TYR A 8 -6.72 -11.96 5.45
N VAL A 9 -6.62 -11.30 6.61
CA VAL A 9 -5.35 -10.74 7.14
C VAL A 9 -4.34 -11.84 7.49
N ARG A 10 -4.80 -12.99 7.99
CA ARG A 10 -3.91 -14.14 8.25
C ARG A 10 -3.39 -14.78 6.97
N ALA A 11 -4.21 -14.87 5.93
CA ALA A 11 -3.79 -15.35 4.62
C ALA A 11 -2.86 -14.35 3.90
N HIS A 12 -3.06 -13.05 4.14
CA HIS A 12 -2.33 -11.96 3.49
C HIS A 12 -1.73 -11.01 4.54
N PRO A 13 -0.62 -11.38 5.21
CA PRO A 13 -0.03 -10.57 6.29
C PRO A 13 0.57 -9.23 5.83
N LYS A 14 0.60 -8.96 4.51
CA LYS A 14 1.10 -7.71 3.90
C LYS A 14 -0.02 -6.90 3.23
N VAL A 15 -1.27 -7.14 3.60
CA VAL A 15 -2.44 -6.50 3.01
C VAL A 15 -2.60 -5.05 3.49
N TYR A 16 -3.03 -4.17 2.60
CA TYR A 16 -3.32 -2.76 2.91
C TYR A 16 -4.76 -2.57 3.42
N LEU A 17 -5.03 -1.41 4.04
CA LEU A 17 -6.36 -1.13 4.61
C LEU A 17 -7.44 -0.95 3.54
N ASP A 18 -7.07 -0.37 2.41
CA ASP A 18 -7.91 -0.23 1.21
C ASP A 18 -8.14 -1.58 0.52
N GLU A 19 -7.14 -2.44 0.43
CA GLU A 19 -7.34 -3.81 -0.06
C GLU A 19 -8.29 -4.63 0.82
N ILE A 20 -8.26 -4.44 2.14
CA ILE A 20 -9.25 -5.03 3.05
C ILE A 20 -10.64 -4.42 2.79
N GLN A 21 -10.72 -3.12 2.54
CA GLN A 21 -11.98 -2.44 2.22
C GLN A 21 -12.59 -2.97 0.91
N ASP A 22 -11.77 -3.12 -0.13
CA ASP A 22 -12.17 -3.64 -1.43
C ASP A 22 -12.61 -5.09 -1.31
N ALA A 23 -11.88 -5.92 -0.56
CA ALA A 23 -12.29 -7.30 -0.31
C ALA A 23 -13.64 -7.38 0.45
N LEU A 24 -13.87 -6.51 1.43
CA LEU A 24 -15.15 -6.46 2.15
C LEU A 24 -16.29 -5.97 1.24
N SER A 25 -16.03 -5.00 0.38
CA SER A 25 -16.99 -4.50 -0.60
C SER A 25 -17.34 -5.57 -1.63
N MET A 26 -16.33 -6.25 -2.18
CA MET A 26 -16.49 -7.22 -3.25
C MET A 26 -17.09 -8.55 -2.77
N TYR A 27 -16.62 -9.10 -1.65
CA TYR A 27 -17.01 -10.44 -1.19
C TYR A 27 -18.14 -10.44 -0.15
N ARG A 28 -18.38 -9.32 0.52
CA ARG A 28 -19.42 -9.20 1.56
C ARG A 28 -20.44 -8.11 1.30
N SER A 29 -20.26 -7.28 0.25
CA SER A 29 -21.10 -6.11 -0.03
C SER A 29 -21.17 -5.14 1.15
N VAL A 30 -20.12 -5.10 1.97
CA VAL A 30 -20.03 -4.22 3.14
C VAL A 30 -19.05 -3.10 2.84
N ASN A 31 -19.58 -1.88 2.76
CA ASN A 31 -18.77 -0.68 2.64
C ASN A 31 -18.48 -0.12 4.04
N VAL A 32 -17.24 -0.24 4.48
CA VAL A 32 -16.75 0.28 5.76
C VAL A 32 -15.61 1.24 5.51
N SER A 33 -15.55 2.32 6.29
CA SER A 33 -14.44 3.27 6.19
C SER A 33 -13.12 2.67 6.68
N LEU A 34 -12.00 3.14 6.12
CA LEU A 34 -10.64 2.75 6.54
C LEU A 34 -10.42 2.93 8.05
N ALA A 35 -11.01 3.97 8.64
CA ALA A 35 -10.96 4.22 10.08
C ALA A 35 -11.64 3.11 10.90
N THR A 36 -12.73 2.54 10.38
CA THR A 36 -13.45 1.44 11.02
C THR A 36 -12.63 0.15 10.96
N ILE A 37 -12.02 -0.14 9.81
CA ILE A 37 -11.13 -1.29 9.62
C ILE A 37 -9.91 -1.19 10.54
N SER A 38 -9.27 -0.02 10.59
CA SER A 38 -8.12 0.25 11.48
C SER A 38 -8.47 0.04 12.96
N ARG A 39 -9.62 0.54 13.42
CA ARG A 39 -10.10 0.31 14.80
C ARG A 39 -10.39 -1.17 15.06
N ALA A 40 -10.95 -1.88 14.09
CA ALA A 40 -11.24 -3.30 14.21
C ALA A 40 -9.94 -4.13 14.32
N LEU A 41 -8.94 -3.87 13.47
CA LEU A 41 -7.64 -4.54 13.52
C LEU A 41 -6.89 -4.28 14.83
N ARG A 42 -6.95 -3.03 15.33
CA ARG A 42 -6.34 -2.66 16.62
C ARG A 42 -6.99 -3.41 17.79
N ARG A 43 -8.32 -3.58 17.77
CA ARG A 43 -9.04 -4.39 18.77
C ARG A 43 -8.65 -5.87 18.71
N MET A 44 -8.22 -6.35 17.56
CA MET A 44 -7.75 -7.73 17.34
C MET A 44 -6.25 -7.91 17.62
N ALA A 45 -5.59 -6.92 18.22
CA ALA A 45 -4.16 -6.91 18.55
C ALA A 45 -3.21 -7.04 17.34
N PHE A 46 -3.67 -6.74 16.12
CA PHE A 46 -2.76 -6.57 15.00
C PHE A 46 -2.04 -5.23 15.12
N THR A 47 -0.72 -5.26 14.96
CA THR A 47 0.11 -4.06 14.95
C THR A 47 0.29 -3.56 13.53
N ASN A 48 0.12 -2.25 13.33
CA ASN A 48 0.42 -1.62 12.06
C ASN A 48 1.95 -1.56 11.91
N LYS A 49 2.50 -2.17 10.87
CA LYS A 49 3.84 -1.80 10.40
C LYS A 49 3.69 -0.56 9.53
N ALA A 50 4.42 0.50 9.87
CA ALA A 50 4.51 1.68 9.02
C ALA A 50 5.12 1.24 7.69
N VAL A 51 4.32 1.35 6.63
CA VAL A 51 4.75 1.06 5.27
C VAL A 51 5.66 2.21 4.81
N SER A 52 6.80 1.90 4.21
CA SER A 52 7.69 2.93 3.67
C SER A 52 6.96 3.69 2.55
N LYS A 53 7.35 4.95 2.30
CA LYS A 53 6.79 5.78 1.22
C LYS A 53 6.75 5.02 -0.13
N ALA A 54 7.83 4.31 -0.45
CA ALA A 54 7.96 3.47 -1.64
C ALA A 54 6.92 2.34 -1.76
N ALA A 55 6.37 1.86 -0.64
CA ALA A 55 5.33 0.84 -0.62
C ALA A 55 3.92 1.44 -0.54
N LEU A 56 3.76 2.72 -0.20
CA LEU A 56 2.50 3.47 -0.39
C LEU A 56 2.27 3.86 -1.86
N GLU A 57 3.34 4.18 -2.58
CA GLU A 57 3.30 4.53 -4.01
C GLU A 57 3.13 3.29 -4.92
N ARG A 58 3.19 2.09 -4.35
CA ARG A 58 3.17 0.83 -5.09
C ARG A 58 1.74 0.35 -5.35
N ASN A 59 1.27 0.56 -6.58
CA ASN A 59 0.00 0.01 -7.06
C ASN A 59 0.27 -1.28 -7.86
N GLU A 60 0.00 -2.44 -7.27
CA GLU A 60 0.28 -3.75 -7.91
C GLU A 60 -0.59 -3.99 -9.16
N MET A 61 -1.79 -3.41 -9.25
CA MET A 61 -2.62 -3.49 -10.45
C MET A 61 -1.98 -2.74 -11.62
N LEU A 62 -1.57 -1.50 -11.42
CA LEU A 62 -0.87 -0.70 -12.44
C LEU A 62 0.46 -1.36 -12.83
N ARG A 63 1.16 -1.93 -11.85
CA ARG A 63 2.39 -2.68 -12.09
C ARG A 63 2.15 -3.93 -12.94
N GLY A 64 1.06 -4.65 -12.70
CA GLY A 64 0.65 -5.80 -13.50
C GLY A 64 0.30 -5.41 -14.94
N ILE A 65 -0.46 -4.33 -15.12
CA ILE A 65 -0.78 -3.78 -16.45
C ILE A 65 0.50 -3.43 -17.22
N TRP A 66 1.42 -2.72 -16.56
CA TRP A 66 2.70 -2.35 -17.18
C TRP A 66 3.53 -3.58 -17.57
N GLN A 67 3.59 -4.61 -16.72
CA GLN A 67 4.32 -5.84 -17.03
C GLN A 67 3.74 -6.59 -18.23
N VAL A 68 2.43 -6.62 -18.39
CA VAL A 68 1.77 -7.22 -19.56
C VAL A 68 2.06 -6.42 -20.82
N GLU A 69 1.94 -5.10 -20.74
CA GLU A 69 2.06 -4.21 -21.90
C GLU A 69 3.52 -4.06 -22.37
N TYR A 70 4.47 -4.00 -21.44
CA TYR A 70 5.85 -3.63 -21.74
C TYR A 70 6.86 -4.73 -21.42
N GLY A 71 6.57 -5.67 -20.51
CA GLY A 71 7.55 -6.63 -19.98
C GLY A 71 8.15 -7.63 -20.98
N HIS A 72 7.69 -7.64 -22.23
CA HIS A 72 8.25 -8.44 -23.31
C HIS A 72 9.46 -7.78 -24.00
N HIS A 73 9.73 -6.50 -23.78
CA HIS A 73 10.92 -5.86 -24.34
C HIS A 73 12.15 -6.13 -23.46
N PRO A 74 13.36 -6.24 -24.05
CA PRO A 74 14.60 -6.34 -23.31
C PRO A 74 14.82 -5.14 -22.37
N ALA A 75 15.46 -5.40 -21.22
CA ALA A 75 15.76 -4.36 -20.23
C ALA A 75 16.58 -3.20 -20.82
N ASP A 76 17.44 -3.50 -21.80
CA ASP A 76 18.33 -2.53 -22.47
C ASP A 76 17.57 -1.44 -23.24
N TYR A 77 16.26 -1.61 -23.48
CA TYR A 77 15.43 -0.63 -24.17
C TYR A 77 14.80 0.38 -23.21
N TYR A 78 14.94 0.19 -21.90
CA TYR A 78 14.38 1.05 -20.88
C TYR A 78 15.43 1.94 -20.24
N VAL A 79 15.10 3.23 -20.12
CA VAL A 79 15.84 4.20 -19.31
C VAL A 79 14.95 4.61 -18.15
N TRP A 80 15.44 4.44 -16.93
CA TRP A 80 14.71 4.76 -15.70
C TRP A 80 15.22 6.09 -15.15
N LEU A 81 14.30 7.01 -14.89
CA LEU A 81 14.58 8.26 -14.18
C LEU A 81 13.90 8.18 -12.81
N ASP A 82 14.69 8.27 -11.75
CA ASP A 82 14.17 8.40 -10.39
C ASP A 82 14.24 9.86 -9.93
N GLU A 83 13.20 10.32 -9.24
CA GLU A 83 13.14 11.69 -8.73
C GLU A 83 13.96 11.80 -7.44
N SER A 84 15.21 12.25 -7.56
CA SER A 84 15.97 12.69 -6.39
C SER A 84 15.56 14.11 -6.02
N SER A 85 14.63 14.25 -5.07
CA SER A 85 14.35 15.56 -4.48
C SER A 85 15.55 16.01 -3.63
N VAL A 86 16.17 17.13 -4.01
CA VAL A 86 17.10 17.86 -3.15
C VAL A 86 16.27 18.90 -2.41
N ASP A 87 16.13 18.73 -1.10
CA ASP A 87 15.51 19.73 -0.25
C ASP A 87 16.54 20.82 0.10
N ASP A 88 16.30 22.05 -0.39
CA ASP A 88 17.16 23.21 -0.13
C ASP A 88 17.16 23.64 1.36
N PHE A 89 16.32 23.04 2.21
CA PHE A 89 16.31 23.32 3.64
C PHE A 89 17.40 22.59 4.46
N THR A 90 18.23 21.76 3.83
CA THR A 90 19.25 20.97 4.58
C THR A 90 20.34 21.83 5.26
N ASN A 91 20.46 23.12 4.95
CA ASN A 91 21.47 24.02 5.53
C ASN A 91 20.94 25.09 6.52
N ALA A 92 19.64 25.15 6.79
CA ALA A 92 19.11 26.14 7.73
C ALA A 92 19.18 25.63 9.19
N ARG A 93 20.25 26.00 9.92
CA ARG A 93 20.28 25.87 11.38
C ARG A 93 19.14 26.70 11.99
N ARG A 94 18.11 26.03 12.55
CA ARG A 94 17.13 26.65 13.43
C ARG A 94 17.69 26.71 14.86
N SER A 95 18.49 27.73 15.15
CA SER A 95 18.65 28.25 16.51
C SER A 95 19.08 29.71 16.47
N GLY A 96 18.17 30.57 16.94
CA GLY A 96 18.32 31.96 17.32
C GLY A 96 17.12 32.29 18.19
#